data_AF-A0A1G6CRI2-F1
#
_entry.id   AF-A0A1G6CRI2-F1
#
_cell.length_a   1.000
_cell.length_b   1.000
_cell.length_c   1.000
_cell.angle_alpha   90.00
_cell.angle_beta   90.00
_cell.angle_gamma   90.00
#
_symmetry.space_group_name_H-M   'P 1'
#
loop_
_entity.id
_entity.type
_entity.pdbx_description
1 polymer ?
#
loop_
_entity_poly.entity_id
_entity_poly.type
_entity_poly.pdbx_seq_one_letter_code
_entity_poly.pdbx_strand_id
1 'polypeptide(L)'
;MDVLAVLKEAISKGEIIPFLRGEGEYMCEHNEMVQAPEQTDVSKVLSRGIYKLYKEDNSIKVLFENGLLEMLDGDDFDVYMVGAYLTSILFKEQNGLAPFSLDKDKIIDRFSEEVLSRKDRIKAGVKHASGFVNASAWEDIERFNYVCKTNYNVQLF
;
A
#
# COMPACT_ATOMS: atom_id res chain seq x y z
N MET A 1 18.25 3.57 1.71
CA MET A 1 17.42 4.70 2.20
C MET A 1 16.96 4.47 3.65
N ASP A 2 16.94 5.52 4.49
CA ASP A 2 16.28 5.46 5.81
C ASP A 2 14.79 5.81 5.70
N VAL A 3 13.95 4.77 5.62
CA VAL A 3 12.50 4.90 5.42
C VAL A 3 11.83 5.74 6.51
N LEU A 4 12.32 5.69 7.76
CA LEU A 4 11.70 6.46 8.85
C LEU A 4 11.95 7.95 8.71
N ALA A 5 13.18 8.34 8.37
CA ALA A 5 13.54 9.74 8.15
C ALA A 5 12.72 10.33 6.99
N VAL A 6 12.62 9.58 5.89
CA VAL A 6 11.86 9.97 4.70
C VAL A 6 10.36 10.08 4.98
N LEU A 7 9.78 9.14 5.74
CA LEU A 7 8.39 9.22 6.19
C LEU A 7 8.14 10.49 7.01
N LYS A 8 9.01 10.80 7.98
CA LYS A 8 8.88 12.01 8.81
C LYS A 8 8.95 13.29 7.96
N GLU A 9 9.83 13.31 6.97
CA GLU A 9 9.91 14.41 6.02
C GLU A 9 8.63 14.56 5.20
N ALA A 10 8.12 13.48 4.61
CA ALA A 10 6.87 13.48 3.87
C ALA A 10 5.70 13.99 4.73
N ILE A 11 5.59 13.52 5.98
CA ILE A 11 4.57 14.01 6.93
C ILE A 11 4.71 15.51 7.16
N SER A 12 5.93 16.02 7.36
CA SER A 12 6.18 17.45 7.56
C SER A 12 5.80 18.33 6.35
N LYS A 13 5.83 17.76 5.14
CA LYS A 13 5.43 18.42 3.89
C LYS A 13 3.94 18.21 3.55
N GLY A 14 3.25 17.33 4.27
CA GLY A 14 1.88 16.91 3.94
C GLY A 14 1.80 15.93 2.75
N GLU A 15 2.90 15.26 2.43
CA GLU A 15 3.08 14.42 1.23
C GLU A 15 2.95 12.93 1.54
N ILE A 16 1.98 12.55 2.39
CA ILE A 16 1.78 11.14 2.77
C ILE A 16 1.41 10.26 1.56
N ILE A 17 0.56 10.76 0.65
CA ILE A 17 0.13 10.00 -0.53
C ILE A 17 1.30 9.77 -1.51
N PRO A 18 2.08 10.79 -1.92
CA PRO A 18 3.31 10.58 -2.68
C PRO A 18 4.27 9.57 -2.01
N PHE A 19 4.40 9.63 -0.68
CA PHE A 19 5.23 8.67 0.05
C PHE A 19 4.71 7.24 -0.06
N LEU A 20 3.40 7.02 0.14
CA LEU A 20 2.79 5.71 0.06
C LEU A 20 2.82 5.12 -1.36
N ARG A 21 2.77 5.97 -2.38
CA ARG A 21 2.96 5.64 -3.81
C ARG A 21 4.44 5.36 -4.15
N GLY A 22 5.37 5.90 -3.37
CA GLY A 22 6.81 5.86 -3.63
C GLY A 22 7.22 6.73 -4.80
N GLU A 23 6.62 7.92 -4.93
CA GLU A 23 6.95 8.85 -6.01
C GLU A 23 8.34 9.46 -5.82
N GLY A 24 9.14 9.49 -6.90
CA GLY A 24 10.45 10.14 -6.90
C GLY A 24 11.37 9.67 -5.77
N GLU A 25 11.74 10.60 -4.88
CA GLU A 25 12.63 10.38 -3.75
C GLU A 25 12.05 9.47 -2.65
N TYR A 26 10.75 9.18 -2.69
CA TYR A 26 10.07 8.32 -1.72
C TYR A 26 10.08 6.83 -2.07
N MET A 27 10.64 6.45 -3.22
CA MET A 27 10.71 5.07 -3.67
C MET A 27 11.48 4.19 -2.67
N CYS A 28 10.78 3.25 -2.00
CA CYS A 28 11.39 2.27 -1.11
C CYS A 28 11.75 1.00 -1.89
N GLU A 29 12.98 0.88 -2.36
CA GLU A 29 13.38 -0.23 -3.23
C GLU A 29 13.46 -1.59 -2.49
N HIS A 30 13.09 -2.69 -3.15
CA HIS A 30 13.21 -4.04 -2.60
C HIS A 30 14.67 -4.50 -2.46
N ASN A 31 15.52 -4.17 -3.43
CA ASN A 31 16.94 -4.45 -3.45
C ASN A 31 17.68 -3.29 -4.12
N GLU A 32 18.70 -2.74 -3.46
CA GLU A 32 19.52 -1.61 -3.95
C GLU A 32 20.30 -1.95 -5.25
N MET A 33 20.27 -3.22 -5.67
CA MET A 33 20.86 -3.68 -6.94
C MET A 33 19.92 -3.61 -8.15
N VAL A 34 18.62 -3.31 -7.95
CA VAL A 34 17.67 -3.18 -9.07
C VAL A 34 17.72 -1.75 -9.59
N GLN A 35 18.17 -1.56 -10.84
CA GLN A 35 18.45 -0.23 -11.39
C GLN A 35 17.21 0.63 -11.72
N ALA A 36 15.99 0.11 -11.53
CA ALA A 36 14.75 0.87 -11.64
C ALA A 36 13.60 0.07 -10.99
N PRO A 37 13.35 0.24 -9.69
CA PRO A 37 12.19 -0.38 -9.06
C PRO A 37 10.91 0.16 -9.69
N GLU A 38 10.06 -0.74 -10.17
CA GLU A 38 8.80 -0.39 -10.82
C GLU A 38 7.74 0.06 -9.80
N GLN A 39 7.89 -0.33 -8.54
CA GLN A 39 6.95 -0.10 -7.43
C GLN A 39 7.70 -0.05 -6.08
N THR A 40 7.17 0.74 -5.13
CA THR A 40 7.68 0.80 -3.76
C THR A 40 7.40 -0.49 -2.98
N ASP A 41 8.36 -0.92 -2.17
CA ASP A 41 8.25 -2.10 -1.31
C ASP A 41 7.39 -1.77 -0.08
N VAL A 42 6.10 -2.08 -0.19
CA VAL A 42 5.10 -1.87 0.88
C VAL A 42 5.48 -2.57 2.19
N SER A 43 6.19 -3.71 2.14
CA SER A 43 6.61 -4.42 3.35
C SER A 43 7.69 -3.64 4.11
N LYS A 44 8.59 -2.98 3.40
CA LYS A 44 9.58 -2.05 3.98
C LYS A 44 8.93 -0.76 4.46
N VAL A 45 8.01 -0.17 3.69
CA VAL A 45 7.24 1.01 4.12
C VAL A 45 6.58 0.75 5.47
N LEU A 46 5.88 -0.38 5.62
CA LEU A 46 5.25 -0.77 6.87
C LEU A 46 6.28 -0.99 7.99
N SER A 47 7.24 -1.90 7.78
CA SER A 47 8.13 -2.35 8.86
C SER A 47 9.20 -1.33 9.30
N ARG A 48 9.72 -0.55 8.36
CA ARG A 48 10.80 0.42 8.59
C ARG A 48 10.31 1.86 8.73
N GLY A 49 9.12 2.17 8.23
CA GLY A 49 8.47 3.47 8.34
C GLY A 49 7.34 3.44 9.36
N ILE A 50 6.13 3.09 8.91
CA ILE A 50 4.87 3.24 9.67
C ILE A 50 4.94 2.59 11.06
N TYR A 51 5.33 1.31 11.14
CA TYR A 51 5.38 0.55 12.39
C TYR A 51 6.52 0.99 13.30
N LYS A 52 7.60 1.53 12.72
CA LYS A 52 8.71 2.08 13.49
C LYS A 52 8.31 3.41 14.11
N LEU A 53 7.68 4.31 13.34
CA LEU A 53 7.18 5.60 13.81
C LEU A 53 6.09 5.42 14.87
N TYR A 54 5.23 4.42 14.74
CA TYR A 54 4.15 4.15 15.71
C TYR A 54 4.63 3.97 17.15
N LYS A 55 5.87 3.49 17.33
CA LYS A 55 6.49 3.33 18.66
C LYS A 55 6.85 4.67 19.31
N GLU A 56 7.00 5.71 18.51
CA GLU A 56 7.36 7.07 18.94
C GLU A 56 6.12 7.98 18.98
N ASP A 57 5.24 7.85 17.99
CA ASP A 57 4.02 8.63 17.82
C ASP A 57 2.90 7.75 17.29
N ASN A 58 1.89 7.47 18.12
CA ASN A 58 0.79 6.58 17.75
C ASN A 58 -0.21 7.22 16.76
N SER A 59 -0.15 8.53 16.54
CA SER A 59 -1.04 9.24 15.62
C SER A 59 -0.82 8.83 14.16
N ILE A 60 0.37 8.30 13.84
CA ILE A 60 0.68 7.75 12.51
C ILE A 60 -0.30 6.65 12.09
N LYS A 61 -0.88 5.89 13.04
CA LYS A 61 -1.90 4.89 12.70
C LYS A 61 -3.08 5.54 11.98
N VAL A 62 -3.63 6.60 12.55
CA VAL A 62 -4.80 7.31 12.01
C VAL A 62 -4.43 8.00 10.69
N LEU A 63 -3.24 8.62 10.62
CA LEU A 63 -2.75 9.24 9.40
C LEU A 63 -2.61 8.21 8.27
N PHE A 64 -2.09 7.02 8.56
CA PHE A 64 -1.94 5.94 7.60
C PHE A 64 -3.30 5.37 7.16
N GLU A 65 -4.22 5.14 8.09
CA GLU A 65 -5.60 4.71 7.79
C GLU A 65 -6.30 5.70 6.84
N ASN A 66 -6.21 6.98 7.15
CA ASN A 66 -6.78 8.03 6.31
C ASN A 66 -6.09 8.11 4.94
N GLY A 67 -4.77 7.95 4.90
CA GLY A 67 -4.01 7.92 3.65
C GLY A 67 -4.45 6.77 2.73
N LEU A 68 -4.67 5.57 3.27
CA LEU A 68 -5.19 4.44 2.48
C LEU A 68 -6.60 4.71 1.96
N LEU A 69 -7.47 5.34 2.76
CA LEU A 69 -8.82 5.72 2.30
C LEU A 69 -8.77 6.80 1.22
N GLU A 70 -7.92 7.80 1.36
CA GLU A 70 -7.73 8.87 0.37
C GLU A 70 -7.16 8.31 -0.95
N MET A 71 -6.24 7.35 -0.88
CA MET A 71 -5.75 6.62 -2.06
C MET A 71 -6.90 5.93 -2.82
N LEU A 72 -7.93 5.41 -2.13
CA LEU A 72 -9.07 4.79 -2.82
C LEU A 72 -9.89 5.82 -3.63
N ASP A 73 -9.88 7.09 -3.25
CA ASP A 73 -10.46 8.19 -4.04
C ASP A 73 -9.56 8.64 -5.21
N GLY A 74 -8.32 8.14 -5.28
CA GLY A 74 -7.31 8.47 -6.26
C GLY A 74 -7.42 7.69 -7.58
N ASP A 75 -6.28 7.44 -8.23
CA ASP A 75 -6.23 6.79 -9.54
C ASP A 75 -6.24 5.25 -9.45
N ASP A 76 -6.16 4.56 -10.61
CA ASP A 76 -6.15 3.10 -10.66
C ASP A 76 -4.85 2.52 -10.02
N PHE A 77 -3.75 3.29 -9.99
CA PHE A 77 -2.52 2.89 -9.32
C PHE A 77 -2.64 2.96 -7.80
N ASP A 78 -3.32 3.98 -7.28
CA ASP A 78 -3.61 4.06 -5.86
C ASP A 78 -4.43 2.86 -5.36
N VAL A 79 -5.48 2.48 -6.08
CA VAL A 79 -6.29 1.30 -5.73
C VAL A 79 -5.43 0.04 -5.76
N TYR A 80 -4.64 -0.15 -6.81
CA TYR A 80 -3.70 -1.27 -6.88
C TYR A 80 -2.73 -1.31 -5.68
N MET A 81 -2.18 -0.15 -5.30
CA MET A 81 -1.29 -0.02 -4.15
C MET A 81 -1.99 -0.36 -2.83
N VAL A 82 -3.24 0.08 -2.63
CA VAL A 82 -4.02 -0.27 -1.43
C VAL A 82 -4.21 -1.78 -1.30
N GLY A 83 -4.45 -2.49 -2.41
CA GLY A 83 -4.50 -3.96 -2.42
C GLY A 83 -3.19 -4.62 -1.97
N ALA A 84 -2.06 -4.09 -2.43
CA ALA A 84 -0.73 -4.55 -2.01
C ALA A 84 -0.48 -4.27 -0.51
N TYR A 85 -0.87 -3.09 -0.02
CA TYR A 85 -0.80 -2.75 1.40
C TYR A 85 -1.66 -3.69 2.24
N LEU A 86 -2.95 -3.87 1.91
CA LEU A 86 -3.87 -4.74 2.65
C LEU A 86 -3.31 -6.18 2.78
N THR A 87 -2.77 -6.72 1.69
CA THR A 87 -2.14 -8.04 1.70
C THR A 87 -0.95 -8.10 2.67
N SER A 88 -0.08 -7.08 2.64
CA SER A 88 1.11 -7.01 3.52
C SER A 88 0.74 -6.78 4.99
N ILE A 89 -0.28 -5.95 5.24
CA ILE A 89 -0.84 -5.69 6.57
C ILE A 89 -1.36 -7.00 7.16
N LEU A 90 -2.23 -7.72 6.44
CA LEU A 90 -2.84 -8.96 6.91
C LEU A 90 -1.78 -10.03 7.22
N PHE A 91 -0.77 -10.17 6.34
CA PHE A 91 0.38 -11.02 6.61
C PHE A 91 1.08 -10.64 7.92
N LYS A 92 1.37 -9.36 8.14
CA LYS A 92 2.10 -8.91 9.35
C LYS A 92 1.27 -9.05 10.61
N GLU A 93 -0.03 -8.73 10.57
CA GLU A 93 -0.93 -8.90 11.71
C GLU A 93 -1.03 -10.37 12.13
N GLN A 94 -1.28 -11.27 11.17
CA GLN A 94 -1.43 -12.72 11.43
C GLN A 94 -0.16 -13.39 11.96
N ASN A 95 1.01 -12.83 11.64
CA ASN A 95 2.30 -13.34 12.11
C ASN A 95 2.84 -12.60 13.35
N GLY A 96 2.06 -11.71 13.98
CA GLY A 96 2.49 -10.96 15.17
C GLY A 96 3.63 -9.95 14.90
N LEU A 97 3.78 -9.53 13.65
CA LEU A 97 4.83 -8.60 13.19
C LEU A 97 4.36 -7.13 13.16
N ALA A 98 3.05 -6.90 13.31
CA ALA A 98 2.47 -5.56 13.35
C ALA A 98 2.33 -5.06 14.80
N PRO A 99 2.74 -3.83 15.12
CA PRO A 99 2.59 -3.26 16.47
C PRO A 99 1.18 -2.71 16.75
N PHE A 100 0.31 -2.67 15.74
CA PHE A 100 -1.10 -2.31 15.85
C PHE A 100 -1.89 -3.08 14.78
N SER A 101 -3.22 -3.14 14.98
CA SER A 101 -4.15 -3.61 13.97
C SER A 101 -4.92 -2.44 13.35
N LEU A 102 -5.16 -2.51 12.05
CA LEU A 102 -5.97 -1.52 11.35
C LEU A 102 -7.46 -1.79 11.51
N ASP A 103 -8.26 -0.72 11.49
CA ASP A 103 -9.70 -0.83 11.23
C ASP A 103 -9.93 -1.13 9.74
N LYS A 104 -9.68 -2.39 9.40
CA LYS A 104 -9.58 -2.86 8.01
C LYS A 104 -10.94 -3.04 7.34
N ASP A 105 -12.03 -3.22 8.08
CA ASP A 105 -13.35 -3.47 7.50
C ASP A 105 -13.78 -2.31 6.60
N LYS A 106 -13.67 -1.07 7.11
CA LYS A 106 -13.97 0.15 6.34
C LYS A 106 -13.09 0.28 5.08
N ILE A 107 -11.81 -0.06 5.18
CA ILE A 107 -10.87 0.05 4.06
C ILE A 107 -11.16 -1.03 3.02
N ILE A 108 -11.46 -2.26 3.45
CA ILE A 108 -11.79 -3.40 2.60
C ILE A 108 -13.10 -3.15 1.85
N ASP A 109 -14.14 -2.67 2.53
CA ASP A 109 -15.44 -2.37 1.90
C ASP A 109 -15.25 -1.34 0.78
N ARG A 110 -14.55 -0.24 1.08
CA ARG A 110 -14.21 0.80 0.09
C ARG A 110 -13.32 0.28 -1.03
N PHE A 111 -12.33 -0.56 -0.71
CA PHE A 111 -11.46 -1.17 -1.71
C PHE A 111 -12.26 -2.07 -2.66
N SER A 112 -13.20 -2.85 -2.14
CA SER A 112 -14.07 -3.71 -2.94
C SER A 112 -14.88 -2.91 -3.95
N GLU A 113 -15.54 -1.85 -3.49
CA GLU A 113 -16.33 -0.94 -4.34
C GLU A 113 -15.48 -0.36 -5.47
N GLU A 114 -14.28 0.15 -5.16
CA GLU A 114 -13.41 0.79 -6.15
C GLU A 114 -12.75 -0.19 -7.11
N VAL A 115 -12.32 -1.37 -6.65
CA VAL A 115 -11.78 -2.40 -7.55
C VAL A 115 -12.84 -2.87 -8.55
N LEU A 116 -14.06 -3.10 -8.08
CA LEU A 116 -15.15 -3.58 -8.93
C LEU A 116 -15.60 -2.51 -9.93
N SER A 117 -15.69 -1.24 -9.51
CA SER A 117 -16.09 -0.13 -10.38
C SER A 117 -15.03 0.19 -11.46
N ARG A 118 -13.75 -0.09 -11.17
CA ARG A 118 -12.60 0.22 -12.04
C ARG A 118 -12.06 -1.00 -12.80
N LYS A 119 -12.71 -2.16 -12.66
CA LYS A 119 -12.28 -3.46 -13.20
C LYS A 119 -11.77 -3.41 -14.64
N ASP A 120 -12.55 -2.82 -15.55
CA ASP A 120 -12.18 -2.79 -16.98
C ASP A 120 -10.96 -1.89 -17.24
N ARG A 121 -10.79 -0.80 -16.48
CA ARG A 121 -9.60 0.06 -16.58
C ARG A 121 -8.36 -0.64 -16.05
N ILE A 122 -8.47 -1.27 -14.89
CA ILE A 122 -7.38 -2.05 -14.28
C ILE A 122 -6.94 -3.20 -15.20
N LYS A 123 -7.89 -3.88 -15.85
CA LYS A 123 -7.59 -4.92 -16.85
C LYS A 123 -6.88 -4.40 -18.09
N ALA A 124 -7.07 -3.13 -18.46
CA ALA A 124 -6.33 -2.51 -19.55
C ALA A 124 -4.88 -2.16 -19.17
N GLY A 125 -4.55 -2.25 -17.88
CA GLY A 125 -3.23 -2.00 -17.31
C GLY A 125 -3.20 -0.75 -16.44
N VAL A 126 -2.33 -0.76 -15.44
CA VAL A 126 -2.18 0.31 -14.45
C VAL A 126 -0.81 0.99 -14.62
N LYS A 127 -0.80 2.31 -14.79
CA LYS A 127 0.43 3.09 -14.88
C LYS A 127 0.94 3.47 -13.49
N HIS A 128 2.11 2.99 -13.14
CA HIS A 128 2.78 3.31 -11.88
C HIS A 128 3.37 4.72 -11.89
N ALA A 129 3.69 5.24 -10.70
CA ALA A 129 4.36 6.54 -10.55
C ALA A 129 5.71 6.62 -11.29
N SER A 130 6.42 5.50 -11.44
CA SER A 130 7.67 5.39 -12.20
C SER A 130 7.49 5.57 -13.73
N GLY A 131 6.24 5.55 -14.22
CA GLY A 131 5.91 5.53 -15.65
C GLY A 131 5.80 4.13 -16.23
N PHE A 132 6.16 3.09 -15.49
CA PHE A 132 5.92 1.68 -15.86
C PHE A 132 4.41 1.41 -15.98
N VAL A 133 4.03 0.54 -16.92
CA VAL A 133 2.63 0.11 -17.08
C VAL A 133 2.53 -1.37 -16.75
N ASN A 134 1.87 -1.69 -15.64
CA ASN A 134 1.55 -3.05 -15.25
C ASN A 134 0.33 -3.53 -16.04
N ALA A 135 0.57 -4.26 -17.13
CA ALA A 135 -0.49 -4.87 -17.93
C ALA A 135 -1.20 -6.05 -17.23
N SER A 136 -0.63 -6.56 -16.13
CA SER A 136 -1.15 -7.71 -15.35
C SER A 136 -1.76 -7.28 -14.00
N ALA A 137 -2.11 -6.01 -13.85
CA ALA A 137 -2.55 -5.45 -12.58
C ALA A 137 -3.84 -6.10 -12.06
N TRP A 138 -4.73 -6.57 -12.94
CA TRP A 138 -5.94 -7.28 -12.55
C TRP A 138 -5.62 -8.66 -11.97
N GLU A 139 -4.74 -9.42 -12.62
CA GLU A 139 -4.29 -10.73 -12.16
C GLU A 139 -3.57 -10.63 -10.81
N ASP A 140 -2.79 -9.56 -10.60
CA ASP A 140 -2.16 -9.28 -9.31
C ASP A 140 -3.21 -9.01 -8.22
N ILE A 141 -4.25 -8.23 -8.50
CA ILE A 141 -5.35 -7.97 -7.57
C ILE A 141 -6.17 -9.23 -7.27
N GLU A 142 -6.43 -10.08 -8.27
CA GLU A 142 -7.05 -11.40 -8.06
C GLU A 142 -6.18 -12.30 -7.16
N ARG A 143 -4.85 -12.27 -7.35
CA ARG A 143 -3.91 -12.97 -6.49
C ARG A 143 -3.93 -12.41 -5.07
N PHE A 144 -4.01 -11.09 -4.87
CA PHE A 144 -4.16 -10.48 -3.55
C PHE A 144 -5.41 -11.00 -2.84
N ASN A 145 -6.56 -11.01 -3.52
CA ASN A 145 -7.82 -11.53 -2.98
C ASN A 145 -7.72 -13.02 -2.62
N TYR A 146 -7.14 -13.83 -3.52
CA TYR A 146 -6.94 -15.26 -3.28
C TYR A 146 -6.06 -15.54 -2.06
N VAL A 147 -4.93 -14.83 -1.94
CA VAL A 147 -4.01 -14.96 -0.80
C VAL A 147 -4.71 -14.54 0.48
N CYS A 148 -5.42 -13.41 0.49
CA CYS A 148 -6.11 -12.91 1.67
C CYS A 148 -7.22 -13.86 2.14
N LYS A 149 -7.98 -14.41 1.19
CA LYS A 149 -9.03 -15.37 1.49
C LYS A 149 -8.47 -16.67 2.05
N THR A 150 -7.46 -17.23 1.39
CA THR A 150 -6.93 -18.56 1.73
C THR A 150 -6.10 -18.53 3.01
N ASN A 151 -5.27 -17.51 3.19
CA ASN A 151 -4.31 -17.48 4.30
C ASN A 151 -4.85 -16.75 5.52
N TYR A 152 -5.78 -15.79 5.34
CA TYR A 152 -6.23 -14.90 6.42
C TYR A 152 -7.75 -14.93 6.63
N ASN A 153 -8.50 -15.70 5.82
CA ASN A 153 -9.97 -15.76 5.83
C ASN A 153 -10.62 -14.38 5.64
N VAL A 154 -10.01 -13.53 4.81
CA VAL A 154 -10.49 -12.18 4.49
C VAL A 154 -10.72 -12.07 2.98
N GLN A 155 -11.96 -11.77 2.57
CA GLN A 155 -12.31 -11.48 1.17
C GLN A 155 -12.06 -9.99 0.92
N LEU A 156 -11.28 -9.65 -0.12
CA LEU A 156 -11.00 -8.25 -0.44
C LEU A 156 -12.04 -7.63 -1.39
N PHE A 157 -12.59 -8.42 -2.32
CA PHE A 157 -13.65 -8.02 -3.25
C PHE A 157 -14.31 -9.24 -3.90
#